data_AF-A0A327YG39-F1
#
_entry.id   AF-A0A327YG39-F1
#
_cell.length_a   1.000
_cell.length_b   1.000
_cell.length_c   1.000
_cell.angle_alpha   90.00
_cell.angle_beta   90.00
_cell.angle_gamma   90.00
#
_symmetry.space_group_name_H-M   'P 1'
#
loop_
_entity.id
_entity.type
_entity.pdbx_description
1 polymer ?
#
loop_
_entity_poly.entity_id
_entity_poly.type
_entity_poly.pdbx_seq_one_letter_code
_entity_poly.pdbx_strand_id
1 'polypeptide(L)'
;MNLNGIMYEVTAKMTDHLLKMLMDNKDLQHPLFLYEKFHVFNEQIGIHLSMVLDVGEWTNQSYILRKFFVSDQMEAVEALKHMSIVVSRTAFQKLPEKIEFYCVLSGKVYEYFPTENDYKDSVNYLLLVKEAMKEPSNYVKSSADRRCASCPLFCVDCPNVGEREFTVYRKLN
;
A
#
# COMPACT_ATOMS: atom_id res chain seq x y z
N MET A 1 22.59 -9.54 23.82
CA MET A 1 22.70 -8.64 22.65
C MET A 1 21.85 -7.41 22.95
N ASN A 2 22.41 -6.19 22.83
CA ASN A 2 21.72 -4.95 23.22
C ASN A 2 20.68 -4.57 22.15
N LEU A 3 19.42 -4.36 22.54
CA LEU A 3 18.32 -3.97 21.65
C LEU A 3 18.65 -2.71 20.83
N ASN A 4 19.36 -1.75 21.44
CA ASN A 4 19.79 -0.54 20.73
C ASN A 4 20.77 -0.88 19.61
N GLY A 5 21.71 -1.81 19.84
CA GLY A 5 22.68 -2.23 18.83
C GLY A 5 22.02 -2.91 17.63
N ILE A 6 21.01 -3.76 17.88
CA ILE A 6 20.24 -4.43 16.81
C ILE A 6 19.44 -3.39 16.01
N MET A 7 18.80 -2.43 16.67
CA MET A 7 18.02 -1.38 15.99
C MET A 7 18.90 -0.52 15.07
N TYR A 8 20.10 -0.13 15.53
CA TYR A 8 21.04 0.64 14.70
C TYR A 8 21.54 -0.17 13.50
N GLU A 9 21.81 -1.48 13.68
CA GLU A 9 22.25 -2.35 12.59
C GLU A 9 21.16 -2.49 11.51
N VAL A 10 19.90 -2.72 11.90
CA VAL A 10 18.77 -2.81 10.97
C VAL A 10 18.57 -1.48 10.24
N THR A 11 18.62 -0.35 10.96
CA THR A 11 18.46 0.98 10.38
C THR A 11 19.55 1.29 9.36
N ALA A 12 20.81 0.95 9.68
CA ALA A 12 21.93 1.13 8.76
C ALA A 12 21.78 0.29 7.49
N LYS A 13 21.40 -0.99 7.63
CA LYS A 13 21.15 -1.89 6.49
C LYS A 13 20.01 -1.39 5.60
N MET A 14 18.88 -1.00 6.20
CA MET A 14 17.75 -0.43 5.47
C MET A 14 18.13 0.85 4.72
N THR A 15 18.92 1.71 5.36
CA THR A 15 19.40 2.95 4.74
C THR A 15 20.32 2.64 3.56
N ASP A 16 21.24 1.68 3.70
CA ASP A 16 22.13 1.26 2.62
C ASP A 16 21.36 0.69 1.43
N HIS A 17 20.40 -0.22 1.69
CA HIS A 17 19.53 -0.77 0.64
C HIS A 17 18.76 0.33 -0.09
N LEU A 18 18.13 1.25 0.65
CA LEU A 18 17.37 2.35 0.06
C LEU A 18 18.27 3.25 -0.80
N LEU A 19 19.44 3.65 -0.29
CA LEU A 19 20.38 4.49 -1.02
C LEU A 19 20.84 3.81 -2.31
N LYS A 20 21.19 2.52 -2.25
CA LYS A 20 21.57 1.74 -3.43
C LYS A 20 20.46 1.75 -4.47
N MET A 21 19.22 1.46 -4.07
CA MET A 21 18.07 1.43 -4.97
C MET A 21 17.79 2.79 -5.61
N LEU A 22 17.93 3.89 -4.85
CA LEU A 22 17.77 5.24 -5.40
C LEU A 22 18.91 5.63 -6.34
N MET A 23 20.13 5.20 -6.04
CA MET A 23 21.32 5.48 -6.86
C MET A 23 21.40 4.66 -8.15
N ASP A 24 20.78 3.47 -8.19
CA ASP A 24 20.68 2.66 -9.40
C ASP A 24 19.65 3.23 -10.39
N ASN A 25 18.72 4.06 -9.92
CA ASN A 25 17.66 4.70 -10.72
C ASN A 25 18.00 6.15 -11.11
N LYS A 26 19.28 6.47 -11.39
CA LYS A 26 19.75 7.84 -11.72
C LYS A 26 19.20 8.43 -13.02
N ASP A 27 18.73 7.59 -13.93
CA ASP A 27 18.24 8.00 -15.26
C ASP A 27 16.74 8.32 -15.28
N LEU A 28 16.12 8.55 -14.12
CA LEU A 28 14.70 8.91 -14.01
C LEU A 28 14.47 10.33 -14.56
N GLN A 29 14.40 10.47 -15.88
CA GLN A 29 14.43 11.78 -16.51
C GLN A 29 13.11 12.55 -16.33
N HIS A 30 11.96 11.85 -16.31
CA HIS A 30 10.63 12.46 -16.25
C HIS A 30 9.63 11.60 -15.46
N PRO A 31 9.55 11.74 -14.12
CA PRO A 31 8.55 11.02 -13.34
C PRO A 31 7.14 11.50 -13.72
N LEU A 32 6.24 10.54 -13.99
CA LEU A 32 4.80 10.78 -14.09
C LEU A 32 4.23 11.20 -12.73
N PHE A 33 4.67 10.57 -11.64
CA PHE A 33 4.37 10.98 -10.26
C PHE A 33 5.47 10.54 -9.30
N LEU A 34 5.58 11.24 -8.17
CA LEU A 34 6.47 10.90 -7.07
C LEU A 34 5.70 10.99 -5.75
N TYR A 35 5.67 9.89 -5.02
CA TYR A 35 5.08 9.74 -3.68
C TYR A 35 3.67 10.33 -3.58
N GLU A 36 2.84 10.01 -4.57
CA GLU A 36 1.51 10.59 -4.71
C GLU A 36 0.44 9.63 -4.18
N LYS A 37 -0.59 10.18 -3.53
CA LYS A 37 -1.69 9.39 -2.98
C LYS A 37 -2.86 9.38 -3.96
N PHE A 38 -3.15 8.22 -4.49
CA PHE A 38 -4.28 8.02 -5.39
C PHE A 38 -5.51 7.59 -4.61
N HIS A 39 -6.62 8.26 -4.90
CA HIS A 39 -7.95 7.97 -4.40
C HIS A 39 -8.86 7.65 -5.58
N VAL A 40 -9.23 6.38 -5.75
CA VAL A 40 -9.99 5.92 -6.91
C VAL A 40 -11.24 5.19 -6.48
N PHE A 41 -12.34 5.40 -7.19
CA PHE A 41 -13.52 4.56 -7.06
C PHE A 41 -13.44 3.45 -8.12
N ASN A 42 -13.44 2.19 -7.69
CA ASN A 42 -13.50 1.06 -8.63
C ASN A 42 -14.92 0.51 -8.68
N GLU A 43 -15.58 0.63 -9.83
CA GLU A 43 -16.99 0.21 -10.01
C GLU A 43 -17.19 -1.30 -9.82
N GLN A 44 -16.23 -2.13 -10.26
CA GLN A 44 -16.34 -3.59 -10.18
C GLN A 44 -16.29 -4.09 -8.74
N ILE A 45 -15.51 -3.41 -7.88
CA ILE A 45 -15.42 -3.72 -6.46
C ILE A 45 -16.48 -2.95 -5.66
N GLY A 46 -16.91 -1.79 -6.14
CA GLY A 46 -17.92 -0.94 -5.52
C GLY A 46 -17.44 -0.23 -4.25
N ILE A 47 -16.15 0.13 -4.17
CA ILE A 47 -15.55 0.86 -3.04
C ILE A 47 -14.52 1.89 -3.53
N HIS A 48 -14.21 2.86 -2.66
CA HIS A 48 -13.04 3.72 -2.84
C HIS A 48 -11.77 3.00 -2.38
N LEU A 49 -10.78 2.91 -3.25
CA LEU A 49 -9.44 2.43 -2.97
C LEU A 49 -8.52 3.63 -2.80
N SER A 50 -7.61 3.53 -1.84
CA SER A 50 -6.59 4.55 -1.59
C SER A 50 -5.22 3.91 -1.48
N MET A 51 -4.25 4.40 -2.24
CA MET A 51 -2.88 3.89 -2.22
C MET A 51 -1.89 5.00 -2.51
N VAL A 52 -0.78 5.02 -1.77
CA VAL A 52 0.39 5.83 -2.14
C VAL A 52 1.19 5.07 -3.17
N LEU A 53 1.46 5.68 -4.31
CA LEU A 53 2.35 5.16 -5.35
C LEU A 53 3.65 5.98 -5.32
N ASP A 54 4.78 5.30 -5.19
CA ASP A 54 6.01 5.96 -4.79
C ASP A 54 6.72 6.60 -5.98
N VAL A 55 6.82 5.90 -7.10
CA VAL A 55 7.36 6.45 -8.35
C VAL A 55 6.62 5.88 -9.54
N GLY A 56 6.16 6.76 -10.43
CA GLY A 56 5.68 6.42 -11.76
C GLY A 56 6.61 7.05 -12.78
N GLU A 57 7.08 6.30 -13.76
CA GLU A 57 7.97 6.79 -14.81
C GLU A 57 7.42 6.42 -16.18
N TRP A 58 7.29 7.40 -17.07
CA TRP A 58 6.87 7.12 -18.44
C TRP A 58 7.90 6.26 -19.17
N THR A 59 7.40 5.30 -19.94
CA THR A 59 8.15 4.57 -20.96
C THR A 59 7.63 4.98 -22.33
N ASN A 60 8.20 4.38 -23.38
CA ASN A 60 7.73 4.62 -24.75
C ASN A 60 6.29 4.14 -24.99
N GLN A 61 5.78 3.15 -24.23
CA GLN A 61 4.47 2.56 -24.48
C GLN A 61 3.47 2.77 -23.33
N SER A 62 3.89 2.86 -22.07
CA SER A 62 3.08 3.07 -20.87
C SER A 62 3.96 3.66 -19.75
N TYR A 63 4.06 3.02 -18.58
CA TYR A 63 4.88 3.48 -17.47
C TYR A 63 5.39 2.32 -16.62
N ILE A 64 6.46 2.57 -15.85
CA ILE A 64 6.94 1.70 -14.79
C ILE A 64 6.45 2.25 -13.46
N LEU A 65 5.88 1.38 -12.63
CA LEU A 65 5.53 1.70 -11.25
C LEU A 65 6.61 1.12 -10.32
N ARG A 66 7.18 1.95 -9.45
CA ARG A 66 8.08 1.50 -8.39
C ARG A 66 7.46 1.78 -7.03
N LYS A 67 7.59 0.82 -6.13
CA LYS A 67 7.15 0.94 -4.74
C LYS A 67 8.20 0.41 -3.78
N PHE A 68 8.49 1.18 -2.74
CA PHE A 68 9.33 0.83 -1.62
C PHE A 68 8.45 0.39 -0.45
N PHE A 69 8.82 -0.70 0.20
CA PHE A 69 8.06 -1.24 1.30
C PHE A 69 8.97 -1.95 2.32
N VAL A 70 8.42 -2.20 3.51
CA VAL A 70 9.15 -2.79 4.65
C VAL A 70 8.40 -4.04 5.10
N SER A 71 8.48 -5.11 4.31
CA SER A 71 7.93 -6.42 4.67
C SER A 71 8.64 -7.52 3.88
N ASP A 72 8.93 -8.65 4.53
CA ASP A 72 9.42 -9.86 3.86
C ASP A 72 8.34 -10.96 3.79
N GLN A 73 7.11 -10.65 4.20
CA GLN A 73 5.99 -11.59 4.10
C GLN A 73 5.44 -11.59 2.67
N MET A 74 5.42 -12.76 2.03
CA MET A 74 5.02 -12.87 0.62
C MET A 74 3.56 -12.47 0.40
N GLU A 75 2.70 -12.74 1.38
CA GLU A 75 1.29 -12.36 1.38
C GLU A 75 1.11 -10.84 1.31
N ALA A 76 2.01 -10.08 1.95
CA ALA A 76 2.00 -8.62 1.88
C ALA A 76 2.44 -8.13 0.49
N VAL A 77 3.43 -8.78 -0.13
CA VAL A 77 3.87 -8.48 -1.50
C VAL A 77 2.73 -8.75 -2.49
N GLU A 78 2.04 -9.87 -2.33
CA GLU A 78 0.92 -10.26 -3.19
C GLU A 78 -0.27 -9.28 -3.05
N ALA A 79 -0.61 -8.88 -1.82
CA ALA A 79 -1.63 -7.86 -1.58
C ALA A 79 -1.25 -6.51 -2.21
N LEU A 80 0.01 -6.10 -2.08
CA LEU A 80 0.53 -4.89 -2.73
C LEU A 80 0.44 -4.98 -4.25
N LYS A 81 0.72 -6.16 -4.84
CA LYS A 81 0.63 -6.40 -6.28
C LYS A 81 -0.79 -6.18 -6.78
N HIS A 82 -1.75 -6.88 -6.18
CA HIS A 82 -3.15 -6.76 -6.58
C HIS A 82 -3.69 -5.34 -6.40
N MET A 83 -3.39 -4.69 -5.28
CA MET A 83 -3.79 -3.30 -5.03
C MET A 83 -3.19 -2.34 -6.06
N SER A 84 -1.89 -2.50 -6.36
CA SER A 84 -1.19 -1.66 -7.34
C SER A 84 -1.77 -1.80 -8.73
N ILE A 85 -2.07 -3.04 -9.17
CA ILE A 85 -2.68 -3.31 -10.47
C ILE A 85 -4.05 -2.65 -10.59
N VAL A 86 -4.92 -2.82 -9.58
CA VAL A 86 -6.28 -2.27 -9.62
C VAL A 86 -6.27 -0.75 -9.54
N VAL A 87 -5.50 -0.16 -8.62
CA VAL A 87 -5.39 1.30 -8.52
C VAL A 87 -4.83 1.88 -9.81
N SER A 88 -3.79 1.28 -10.36
CA SER A 88 -3.18 1.70 -11.63
C SER A 88 -4.18 1.69 -12.79
N ARG A 89 -4.87 0.56 -12.99
CA ARG A 89 -5.88 0.44 -14.06
C ARG A 89 -7.02 1.43 -13.88
N THR A 90 -7.44 1.68 -12.64
CA THR A 90 -8.57 2.57 -12.33
C THR A 90 -8.18 4.04 -12.46
N ALA A 91 -7.01 4.44 -11.95
CA ALA A 91 -6.53 5.83 -11.96
C ALA A 91 -6.13 6.29 -13.36
N PHE A 92 -5.38 5.46 -14.09
CA PHE A 92 -4.73 5.84 -15.34
C PHE A 92 -5.39 5.25 -16.58
N GLN A 93 -6.45 4.46 -16.40
CA GLN A 93 -7.10 3.70 -17.48
C GLN A 93 -6.11 2.81 -18.26
N LYS A 94 -4.98 2.45 -17.63
CA LYS A 94 -3.88 1.71 -18.25
C LYS A 94 -3.04 0.98 -17.20
N LEU A 95 -2.57 -0.21 -17.55
CA LEU A 95 -1.62 -0.95 -16.72
C LEU A 95 -0.18 -0.44 -16.92
N PRO A 96 0.65 -0.47 -15.86
CA PRO A 96 2.08 -0.28 -16.03
C PRO A 96 2.65 -1.45 -16.85
N GLU A 97 3.72 -1.21 -17.60
CA GLU A 97 4.42 -2.30 -18.30
C GLU A 97 5.17 -3.19 -17.30
N LYS A 98 5.64 -2.57 -16.22
CA LYS A 98 6.38 -3.23 -15.15
C LYS A 98 6.06 -2.59 -13.81
N ILE A 99 5.91 -3.43 -12.80
CA ILE A 99 5.83 -3.04 -11.39
C ILE A 99 7.07 -3.59 -10.69
N GLU A 100 7.77 -2.72 -9.96
CA GLU A 100 8.94 -3.07 -9.17
C GLU A 100 8.67 -2.79 -7.70
N PHE A 101 8.73 -3.83 -6.86
CA PHE A 101 8.62 -3.70 -5.42
C PHE A 101 9.96 -3.91 -4.75
N TYR A 102 10.44 -2.86 -4.12
CA TYR A 102 11.72 -2.78 -3.43
C TYR A 102 11.49 -3.00 -1.93
N CYS A 103 11.86 -4.18 -1.42
CA CYS A 103 11.85 -4.43 0.01
C CYS A 103 13.09 -3.80 0.63
N VAL A 104 12.91 -2.68 1.35
CA VAL A 104 14.01 -1.95 1.99
C VAL A 104 14.64 -2.78 3.13
N LEU A 105 13.85 -3.66 3.76
CA LEU A 105 14.32 -4.51 4.84
C LEU A 105 15.35 -5.56 4.35
N SER A 106 15.01 -6.31 3.32
CA SER A 106 15.88 -7.39 2.80
C SER A 106 16.75 -6.99 1.61
N GLY A 107 16.50 -5.83 1.00
CA GLY A 107 17.16 -5.40 -0.23
C GLY A 107 16.66 -6.12 -1.49
N LYS A 108 15.62 -6.97 -1.37
CA LYS A 108 15.05 -7.73 -2.49
C LYS A 108 14.21 -6.83 -3.40
N VAL A 109 14.21 -7.17 -4.69
CA VAL A 109 13.35 -6.56 -5.70
C VAL A 109 12.42 -7.63 -6.27
N TYR A 110 11.13 -7.34 -6.32
CA TYR A 110 10.12 -8.18 -6.98
C TYR A 110 9.63 -7.45 -8.22
N GLU A 111 9.70 -8.12 -9.37
CA GLU A 111 9.28 -7.56 -10.65
C GLU A 111 8.02 -8.27 -11.17
N TYR A 112 7.06 -7.50 -11.65
CA TYR A 112 5.82 -8.00 -12.24
C TYR A 112 5.51 -7.29 -13.55
N PHE A 113 4.98 -8.04 -14.52
CA PHE A 113 4.57 -7.53 -15.83
C PHE A 113 3.08 -7.74 -15.99
N PRO A 114 2.23 -6.83 -15.48
CA PRO A 114 0.81 -7.08 -15.34
C PRO A 114 0.09 -7.08 -16.70
N THR A 115 -0.85 -7.99 -16.84
CA THR A 115 -1.74 -8.13 -17.99
C THR A 115 -3.19 -7.81 -17.62
N GLU A 116 -4.06 -7.70 -18.61
CA GLU A 116 -5.50 -7.52 -18.35
C GLU A 116 -6.13 -8.73 -17.65
N ASN A 117 -5.54 -9.93 -17.74
CA ASN A 117 -5.98 -11.08 -16.93
C ASN A 117 -5.57 -10.90 -15.47
N ASP A 118 -4.35 -10.45 -15.20
CA ASP A 118 -3.91 -10.12 -13.83
C ASP A 118 -4.80 -9.03 -13.21
N TYR A 119 -5.29 -8.07 -14.01
CA TYR A 119 -6.26 -7.09 -13.53
C TYR A 119 -7.56 -7.75 -13.04
N LYS A 120 -8.13 -8.68 -13.83
CA LYS A 120 -9.34 -9.41 -13.43
C LYS A 120 -9.11 -10.22 -12.15
N ASP A 121 -7.97 -10.91 -12.07
CA ASP A 121 -7.61 -11.69 -10.89
C ASP A 121 -7.41 -10.79 -9.66
N SER A 122 -6.83 -9.61 -9.85
CA SER A 122 -6.66 -8.62 -8.80
C SER A 122 -7.98 -8.02 -8.31
N VAL A 123 -8.94 -7.79 -9.21
CA VAL A 123 -10.30 -7.37 -8.84
C VAL A 123 -10.98 -8.46 -8.00
N ASN A 124 -10.89 -9.73 -8.42
CA ASN A 124 -11.44 -10.85 -7.66
C ASN A 124 -10.78 -10.99 -6.28
N TYR A 125 -9.45 -10.85 -6.21
CA TYR A 125 -8.71 -10.85 -4.96
C TYR A 125 -9.22 -9.76 -4.01
N LEU A 126 -9.36 -8.52 -4.49
CA LEU A 126 -9.83 -7.41 -3.66
C LEU A 126 -11.30 -7.55 -3.25
N LEU A 127 -12.13 -8.21 -4.06
CA LEU A 127 -13.50 -8.57 -3.66
C LEU A 127 -13.48 -9.56 -2.48
N LEU A 128 -12.62 -10.58 -2.50
CA LEU A 128 -12.48 -11.50 -1.38
C LEU A 128 -11.99 -10.79 -0.11
N VAL A 129 -11.00 -9.91 -0.24
CA VAL A 129 -10.51 -9.09 0.88
C VAL A 129 -11.64 -8.22 1.44
N LYS A 130 -12.42 -7.56 0.56
CA LYS A 130 -13.58 -6.75 0.96
C LYS A 130 -14.59 -7.57 1.75
N GLU A 131 -14.96 -8.76 1.28
CA GLU A 131 -15.92 -9.61 2.00
C GLU A 131 -15.36 -10.09 3.34
N ALA A 132 -14.08 -10.49 3.40
CA ALA A 132 -13.44 -10.87 4.67
C ALA A 132 -13.44 -9.73 5.70
N MET A 133 -13.32 -8.48 5.26
CA MET A 133 -13.40 -7.30 6.12
C MET A 133 -14.81 -6.97 6.61
N LYS A 134 -15.87 -7.51 5.99
CA LYS A 134 -17.25 -7.27 6.44
C LYS A 134 -17.66 -8.13 7.64
N GLU A 135 -16.81 -9.05 8.10
CA GLU A 135 -17.10 -9.93 9.23
C GLU A 135 -16.23 -9.54 10.45
N PRO A 136 -16.71 -8.65 11.34
CA PRO A 136 -15.92 -8.18 12.47
C PRO A 136 -15.48 -9.27 13.45
N SER A 137 -16.19 -10.40 13.45
CA SER A 137 -15.88 -11.58 14.26
C SER A 137 -14.52 -12.19 13.95
N ASN A 138 -13.96 -11.93 12.76
CA ASN A 138 -12.69 -12.50 12.31
C ASN A 138 -11.50 -11.57 12.60
N TYR A 139 -11.72 -10.36 13.13
CA TYR A 139 -10.63 -9.48 13.53
C TYR A 139 -9.99 -9.97 14.83
N VAL A 140 -8.70 -10.26 14.79
CA VAL A 140 -7.91 -10.45 16.01
C VAL A 140 -7.86 -9.10 16.73
N LYS A 141 -8.60 -8.98 17.84
CA LYS A 141 -8.51 -7.82 18.72
C LYS A 141 -7.08 -7.70 19.21
N SER A 142 -6.34 -6.70 18.71
CA SER A 142 -5.01 -6.42 19.25
C SER A 142 -5.14 -6.05 20.72
N SER A 143 -4.24 -6.55 21.57
CA SER A 143 -4.22 -6.27 23.01
C SER A 143 -3.92 -4.80 23.36
N ALA A 144 -3.93 -3.89 22.38
CA ALA A 144 -3.81 -2.45 22.55
C ALA A 144 -5.04 -1.82 23.24
N ASP A 145 -6.15 -2.55 23.33
CA ASP A 145 -7.42 -2.11 23.92
C ASP A 145 -7.38 -1.83 25.44
N ARG A 146 -6.24 -2.04 26.11
CA ARG A 146 -6.06 -1.81 27.56
C ARG A 146 -5.09 -0.71 27.94
N ARG A 147 -4.62 0.12 27.01
CA ARG A 147 -3.68 1.21 27.33
C ARG A 147 -4.16 2.58 26.85
N CYS A 148 -5.37 2.95 27.27
CA CYS A 148 -5.79 4.35 27.30
C CYS A 148 -5.26 5.10 28.55
N ALA A 149 -4.66 4.38 29.51
CA ALA A 149 -4.23 4.94 30.80
C ALA A 149 -3.02 5.89 30.75
N SER A 150 -2.37 6.09 29.59
CA SER A 150 -1.18 6.93 29.49
C SER A 150 -1.06 7.61 28.12
N CYS A 151 -2.18 8.02 27.52
CA CYS A 151 -2.13 8.87 26.34
C CYS A 151 -1.62 10.27 26.74
N PRO A 152 -0.46 10.74 26.24
CA PRO A 152 0.07 12.06 26.56
C PRO A 152 -0.62 13.20 25.79
N LEU A 153 -1.52 12.85 24.87
CA LEU A 153 -2.37 13.78 24.14
C LEU A 153 -3.74 13.83 24.84
N PHE A 154 -3.88 14.77 25.76
CA PHE A 154 -5.12 15.08 26.46
C PHE A 154 -6.28 15.30 25.47
N CYS A 155 -7.25 14.40 25.45
CA CYS A 155 -8.58 14.71 24.92
C CYS A 155 -9.62 14.34 25.98
N VAL A 156 -10.35 15.36 26.45
CA VAL A 156 -11.37 15.31 27.50
C VAL A 156 -12.66 14.62 27.00
N ASP A 157 -12.78 14.37 25.70
CA ASP A 157 -13.92 13.72 25.09
C ASP A 157 -13.48 12.57 24.19
N CYS A 158 -13.30 11.38 24.77
CA CYS A 158 -13.40 10.15 23.99
C CYS A 158 -14.88 9.72 24.04
N PRO A 159 -15.70 10.02 23.02
CA PRO A 159 -17.00 9.38 22.92
C PRO A 159 -16.74 7.89 22.75
N ASN A 160 -17.40 7.07 23.57
CA ASN A 160 -17.35 5.62 23.48
C ASN A 160 -17.36 5.20 22.02
N VAL A 161 -16.25 4.65 21.52
CA VAL A 161 -16.14 4.14 20.14
C VAL A 161 -16.83 2.77 20.09
N GLY A 162 -18.11 2.78 20.42
CA GLY A 162 -19.08 1.76 20.14
C GLY A 162 -20.13 2.42 19.29
N GLU A 163 -20.14 2.07 18.01
CA GLU A 163 -21.22 2.36 17.06
C GLU A 163 -21.39 3.85 16.69
N ARG A 164 -20.87 4.18 15.49
CA ARG A 164 -21.22 5.28 14.54
C ARG A 164 -19.93 5.68 13.82
N GLU A 165 -19.80 5.74 12.50
CA GLU A 165 -20.73 5.73 11.39
C GLU A 165 -19.87 5.50 10.12
N PHE A 166 -20.19 4.46 9.33
CA PHE A 166 -19.83 4.46 7.91
C PHE A 166 -20.84 5.38 7.22
N THR A 167 -20.58 6.68 7.18
CA THR A 167 -21.46 7.61 6.46
C THR A 167 -21.12 7.55 4.97
N VAL A 168 -21.86 6.70 4.27
CA VAL A 168 -22.00 6.69 2.82
C VAL A 168 -22.59 8.03 2.39
N TYR A 169 -21.81 8.89 1.74
CA TYR A 169 -22.39 10.07 1.08
C TYR A 169 -23.14 9.64 -0.18
N ARG A 170 -24.48 9.70 -0.11
CA ARG A 170 -25.31 9.92 -1.30
C ARG A 170 -26.61 10.62 -0.92
N LYS A 171 -26.80 11.83 -1.43
CA LYS A 171 -27.96 12.18 -2.25
C LYS A 171 -27.72 13.50 -2.99
N LEU A 172 -27.75 13.39 -4.32
CA LEU A 172 -28.13 14.47 -5.23
C LEU A 172 -29.66 14.39 -5.38
N ASN A 173 -30.32 15.49 -5.05
CA ASN A 173 -31.49 16.13 -5.69
C ASN A 173 -32.08 17.13 -4.70
#